data_AF-A0A497JLL8-F1
#
_entry.id   AF-A0A497JLL8-F1
#
_cell.length_a   1.000
_cell.length_b   1.000
_cell.length_c   1.000
_cell.angle_alpha   90.00
_cell.angle_beta   90.00
_cell.angle_gamma   90.00
#
_symmetry.space_group_name_H-M   'P 1'
#
loop_
_entity.id
_entity.type
_entity.pdbx_description
1 polymer ?
#
loop_
_entity_poly.entity_id
_entity_poly.type
_entity_poly.pdbx_seq_one_letter_code
_entity_poly.pdbx_strand_id
1 'polypeptide(L)'
;MEEKDKNRFKFLSQTFFLGWGFSCFFLLTTLINTLNIHFSTIASGAIREFKVNIVFFNPVLDKIIGFTFPIFLVILLLKKRSLSTEKSLQTFFTYLMLPMVFVEASSLFGWILDGFIHRFTVLHPKIGWYPSFIEVQFFNVFYPILAPLTLLALFSFILKLGFSFLSEKVSQENFFFSNLTSKFLLFISVLAGFFVCFYPLLPAVNPKQIVFGADIPPYRDVIEKLFSLGYLDMLKTPNAFFRERIVYHTFQYLIILLTPASITQTLQFTSTILAVLLVLAVYFFVRVGAKSDFTAGCSAFFTAFSFNVLAGLISAIYSNWFALVEVYIFLGLYLLAVEKRKNFFGFISICLRLNTLYSLMDLEFYHGCFRLIFSSKHM
;
A
#
# COMPACT_ATOMS: atom_id res chain seq x y z
N MET A 1 -28.96 -22.79 -24.35
CA MET A 1 -28.16 -21.65 -24.85
C MET A 1 -26.93 -22.26 -25.50
N GLU A 2 -26.75 -22.09 -26.81
CA GLU A 2 -25.58 -22.63 -27.51
C GLU A 2 -24.28 -22.05 -26.93
N GLU A 3 -23.18 -22.80 -27.03
CA GLU A 3 -21.87 -22.40 -26.50
C GLU A 3 -21.41 -21.03 -27.05
N LYS A 4 -21.77 -20.73 -28.29
CA LYS A 4 -21.54 -19.45 -28.96
C LYS A 4 -22.27 -18.29 -28.29
N ASP A 5 -23.53 -18.49 -27.89
CA ASP A 5 -24.32 -17.48 -27.18
C ASP A 5 -23.78 -17.21 -25.78
N LYS A 6 -23.30 -18.26 -25.09
CA LYS A 6 -22.68 -18.13 -23.76
C LYS A 6 -21.40 -17.29 -23.82
N ASN A 7 -20.56 -17.51 -24.84
CA ASN A 7 -19.33 -16.73 -25.04
C ASN A 7 -19.63 -15.26 -25.39
N ARG A 8 -20.63 -15.02 -26.23
CA ARG A 8 -21.05 -13.64 -26.58
C ARG A 8 -21.60 -12.88 -25.37
N PHE A 9 -22.41 -13.53 -24.55
CA PHE A 9 -22.93 -12.94 -23.32
C PHE A 9 -21.81 -12.62 -22.31
N LYS A 10 -20.84 -13.53 -22.14
CA LYS A 10 -19.68 -13.33 -21.28
C LYS A 10 -18.85 -12.11 -21.72
N PHE A 11 -18.57 -11.99 -23.02
CA PHE A 11 -17.83 -10.85 -23.57
C PHE A 11 -18.57 -9.52 -23.32
N LEU A 12 -19.87 -9.45 -23.65
CA LEU A 12 -20.66 -8.24 -23.43
C LEU A 12 -20.72 -7.83 -21.96
N SER A 13 -20.85 -8.80 -21.05
CA SER A 13 -20.83 -8.54 -19.61
C SER A 13 -19.47 -7.97 -19.17
N GLN A 14 -18.37 -8.51 -19.66
CA GLN A 14 -17.03 -8.01 -19.32
C GLN A 14 -16.79 -6.59 -19.84
N THR A 15 -17.16 -6.31 -21.08
CA THR A 15 -17.06 -4.97 -21.67
C THR A 15 -17.92 -3.96 -20.90
N PHE A 16 -19.10 -4.37 -20.46
CA PHE A 16 -19.97 -3.54 -19.62
C PHE A 16 -19.28 -3.17 -18.29
N PHE A 17 -18.75 -4.15 -17.55
CA PHE A 17 -18.10 -3.88 -16.26
C PHE A 17 -16.78 -3.12 -16.41
N LEU A 18 -16.05 -3.36 -17.50
CA LEU A 18 -14.86 -2.58 -17.86
C LEU A 18 -15.24 -1.11 -18.04
N GLY A 19 -16.24 -0.84 -18.89
CA GLY A 19 -16.75 0.52 -19.10
C GLY A 19 -17.20 1.16 -17.79
N TRP A 20 -17.97 0.43 -16.98
CA TRP A 20 -18.47 0.94 -15.70
C TRP A 20 -17.36 1.28 -14.70
N GLY A 21 -16.34 0.41 -14.56
CA GLY A 21 -15.18 0.64 -13.70
C GLY A 21 -14.36 1.85 -14.14
N PHE A 22 -14.08 1.98 -15.44
CA PHE A 22 -13.38 3.14 -15.98
C PHE A 22 -14.18 4.43 -15.78
N SER A 23 -15.47 4.44 -16.09
CA SER A 23 -16.32 5.61 -15.88
C SER A 23 -16.37 6.03 -14.41
N CYS A 24 -16.35 5.07 -13.47
CA CYS A 24 -16.28 5.37 -12.04
C CYS A 24 -14.98 6.08 -11.67
N PHE A 25 -13.83 5.58 -12.16
CA PHE A 25 -12.53 6.20 -11.95
C PHE A 25 -12.49 7.65 -12.48
N PHE A 26 -12.99 7.89 -13.69
CA PHE A 26 -13.05 9.24 -14.29
C PHE A 26 -14.08 10.16 -13.62
N LEU A 27 -15.16 9.62 -13.07
CA LEU A 27 -16.10 10.40 -12.27
C LEU A 27 -15.42 10.86 -10.97
N LEU A 28 -14.67 9.97 -10.31
CA LEU A 28 -13.92 10.30 -9.11
C LEU A 28 -12.88 11.40 -9.36
N THR A 29 -12.12 11.32 -10.46
CA THR A 29 -11.13 12.36 -10.82
C THR A 29 -11.80 13.71 -11.09
N THR A 30 -12.95 13.69 -11.78
CA THR A 30 -13.76 14.89 -12.00
C THR A 30 -14.21 15.51 -10.69
N LEU A 31 -14.73 14.70 -9.76
CA LEU A 31 -15.15 15.17 -8.44
C LEU A 31 -13.97 15.77 -7.66
N ILE A 32 -12.81 15.11 -7.65
CA ILE A 32 -11.59 15.60 -7.01
C ILE A 32 -11.20 16.99 -7.56
N ASN A 33 -11.20 17.16 -8.89
CA ASN A 33 -10.88 18.43 -9.52
C ASN A 33 -11.88 19.54 -9.16
N THR A 34 -13.15 19.21 -8.90
CA THR A 34 -14.16 20.19 -8.47
C THR A 34 -14.00 20.65 -7.03
N LEU A 35 -13.35 19.87 -6.17
CA LEU A 35 -13.14 20.22 -4.76
C LEU A 35 -12.12 21.36 -4.55
N ASN A 36 -11.37 21.76 -5.60
CA ASN A 36 -10.35 22.81 -5.54
C ASN A 36 -9.37 22.61 -4.38
N ILE A 37 -8.86 21.38 -4.21
CA ILE A 37 -7.90 21.06 -3.14
C ILE A 37 -6.54 21.68 -3.49
N HIS A 38 -5.90 22.29 -2.49
CA HIS A 38 -4.54 22.84 -2.59
C HIS A 38 -3.59 21.99 -1.73
N PHE A 39 -2.37 21.78 -2.21
CA PHE A 39 -1.31 21.10 -1.46
C PHE A 39 0.03 21.76 -1.72
N SER A 40 0.94 21.65 -0.74
CA SER A 40 2.30 22.18 -0.86
C SER A 40 3.27 21.02 -1.05
N THR A 41 4.20 21.16 -1.98
CA THR A 41 5.32 20.22 -2.15
C THR A 41 6.60 20.95 -2.53
N ILE A 42 7.74 20.31 -2.32
CA ILE A 42 9.04 20.85 -2.70
C ILE A 42 9.22 20.64 -4.20
N ALA A 43 9.29 21.74 -4.94
CA ALA A 43 9.53 21.73 -6.38
C ALA A 43 10.70 22.68 -6.69
N SER A 44 11.76 22.13 -7.30
CA SER A 44 12.99 22.86 -7.64
C SER A 44 13.65 23.52 -6.43
N GLY A 45 13.62 22.87 -5.27
CA GLY A 45 14.27 23.35 -4.04
C GLY A 45 13.50 24.43 -3.27
N ALA A 46 12.28 24.76 -3.69
CA ALA A 46 11.39 25.68 -2.97
C ALA A 46 10.05 25.00 -2.67
N ILE A 47 9.43 25.35 -1.55
CA ILE A 47 8.04 24.96 -1.26
C ILE A 47 7.16 25.74 -2.23
N ARG A 48 6.37 25.01 -3.03
CA ARG A 48 5.39 25.59 -3.94
C ARG A 48 4.02 25.03 -3.63
N GLU A 49 3.02 25.88 -3.72
CA GLU A 49 1.63 25.50 -3.61
C GLU A 49 1.09 25.12 -4.98
N PHE A 50 0.42 23.98 -5.06
CA PHE A 50 -0.21 23.46 -6.26
C PHE A 50 -1.70 23.26 -6.02
N LYS A 51 -2.49 23.57 -7.03
CA LYS A 51 -3.90 23.20 -7.09
C LYS A 51 -4.02 21.82 -7.71
N VAL A 52 -4.80 20.93 -7.09
CA VAL A 52 -5.12 19.63 -7.66
C VAL A 52 -5.89 19.83 -8.97
N ASN A 53 -5.34 19.30 -10.05
CA ASN A 53 -5.90 19.28 -11.38
C ASN A 53 -5.41 18.03 -12.13
N ILE A 54 -6.13 16.93 -11.94
CA ILE A 54 -5.82 15.63 -12.51
C ILE A 54 -6.45 15.54 -13.90
N VAL A 55 -5.61 15.43 -14.93
CA VAL A 55 -6.04 15.31 -16.33
C VAL A 55 -5.32 14.12 -16.94
N PHE A 56 -6.07 13.21 -17.58
CA PHE A 56 -5.52 12.04 -18.26
C PHE A 56 -5.41 12.26 -19.77
N PHE A 57 -6.49 12.70 -20.40
CA PHE A 57 -6.49 12.98 -21.85
C PHE A 57 -6.70 14.46 -22.11
N ASN A 58 -7.85 14.98 -21.69
CA ASN A 58 -8.23 16.38 -21.78
C ASN A 58 -9.39 16.57 -20.78
N PRO A 59 -9.49 17.72 -20.08
CA PRO A 59 -10.55 17.97 -19.10
C PRO A 59 -11.97 17.70 -19.61
N VAL A 60 -12.25 17.92 -20.91
CA VAL A 60 -13.57 17.67 -21.50
C VAL A 60 -13.82 16.17 -21.67
N LEU A 61 -12.85 15.44 -22.23
CA LEU A 61 -12.99 14.01 -22.49
C LEU A 61 -13.07 13.22 -21.18
N ASP A 62 -12.24 13.55 -20.20
CA ASP A 62 -12.24 12.91 -18.88
C ASP A 62 -13.62 13.04 -18.20
N LYS A 63 -14.23 14.23 -18.29
CA LYS A 63 -15.61 14.48 -17.80
C LYS A 63 -16.65 13.67 -18.56
N ILE A 64 -16.57 13.63 -19.90
CA ILE A 64 -17.50 12.84 -20.72
C ILE A 64 -17.45 11.37 -20.31
N ILE A 65 -16.26 10.79 -20.15
CA ILE A 65 -16.09 9.41 -19.69
C ILE A 65 -16.69 9.25 -18.30
N GLY A 66 -16.38 10.14 -17.35
CA GLY A 66 -16.95 10.10 -16.00
C GLY A 66 -18.48 10.14 -15.97
N PHE A 67 -19.10 11.01 -16.76
CA PHE A 67 -20.56 11.16 -16.84
C PHE A 67 -21.28 10.01 -17.55
N THR A 68 -20.57 9.03 -18.12
CA THR A 68 -21.20 7.77 -18.55
C THR A 68 -21.50 6.84 -17.36
N PHE A 69 -20.91 7.05 -16.18
CA PHE A 69 -21.12 6.19 -15.00
C PHE A 69 -22.60 6.02 -14.59
N PRO A 70 -23.43 7.09 -14.52
CA PRO A 70 -24.86 6.94 -14.23
C PRO A 70 -25.61 6.10 -15.26
N ILE A 71 -25.19 6.12 -16.53
CA ILE A 71 -25.80 5.28 -17.59
C ILE A 71 -25.58 3.80 -17.25
N PHE A 72 -24.35 3.42 -16.91
CA PHE A 72 -24.05 2.06 -16.46
C PHE A 72 -24.84 1.67 -15.20
N LEU A 73 -24.95 2.60 -14.23
CA LEU A 73 -25.72 2.37 -13.01
C LEU A 73 -27.20 2.12 -13.30
N VAL A 74 -27.83 2.92 -14.18
CA VAL A 74 -29.22 2.74 -14.60
C VAL A 74 -29.41 1.40 -15.31
N ILE A 75 -28.52 1.04 -16.24
CA ILE A 75 -28.57 -0.26 -16.94
C ILE A 75 -28.50 -1.42 -15.93
N LEU A 76 -27.65 -1.31 -14.91
CA LEU A 76 -27.52 -2.31 -13.86
C LEU A 76 -28.79 -2.42 -13.00
N LEU A 77 -29.37 -1.29 -12.61
CA LEU A 77 -30.63 -1.24 -11.85
C LEU A 77 -31.78 -1.85 -12.65
N LEU A 78 -31.88 -1.58 -13.95
CA LEU A 78 -32.90 -2.16 -14.84
C LEU A 78 -32.71 -3.67 -15.06
N LYS A 79 -31.46 -4.16 -15.03
CA LYS A 79 -31.11 -5.58 -15.22
C LYS A 79 -30.91 -6.36 -13.92
N LYS A 80 -31.28 -5.80 -12.76
CA LYS A 80 -31.07 -6.35 -11.41
C LYS A 80 -31.50 -7.83 -11.26
N ARG A 81 -32.47 -8.29 -12.05
CA ARG A 81 -32.98 -9.68 -12.03
C ARG A 81 -32.06 -10.72 -12.69
N SER A 82 -31.11 -10.32 -13.55
CA SER A 82 -30.27 -11.27 -14.33
C SER A 82 -28.83 -11.36 -13.86
N LEU A 83 -28.40 -10.51 -12.92
CA LEU A 83 -27.02 -10.42 -12.49
C LEU A 83 -26.95 -10.77 -10.99
N SER A 84 -26.15 -11.77 -10.64
CA SER A 84 -25.76 -11.99 -9.25
C SER A 84 -25.04 -10.73 -8.76
N THR A 85 -25.63 -10.06 -7.77
CA THR A 85 -25.15 -8.77 -7.23
C THR A 85 -23.69 -8.86 -6.79
N GLU A 86 -23.31 -9.97 -6.17
CA GLU A 86 -21.97 -10.21 -5.63
C GLU A 86 -20.91 -10.38 -6.73
N LYS A 87 -21.14 -11.30 -7.69
CA LYS A 87 -20.24 -11.50 -8.84
C LYS A 87 -20.06 -10.22 -9.65
N SER A 88 -21.13 -9.44 -9.80
CA SER A 88 -21.14 -8.17 -10.51
C SER A 88 -20.28 -7.12 -9.80
N LEU A 89 -20.41 -7.00 -8.47
CA LEU A 89 -19.60 -6.08 -7.67
C LEU A 89 -18.12 -6.46 -7.72
N GLN A 90 -17.79 -7.74 -7.57
CA GLN A 90 -16.40 -8.20 -7.68
C GLN A 90 -15.80 -7.88 -9.05
N THR A 91 -16.56 -8.11 -10.12
CA THR A 91 -16.14 -7.81 -11.49
C THR A 91 -15.91 -6.31 -11.67
N PHE A 92 -16.85 -5.48 -11.20
CA PHE A 92 -16.72 -4.03 -11.20
C PHE A 92 -15.46 -3.55 -10.49
N PHE A 93 -15.23 -4.00 -9.24
CA PHE A 93 -14.03 -3.62 -8.50
C PHE A 93 -12.75 -4.08 -9.19
N THR A 94 -12.73 -5.28 -9.77
CA THR A 94 -11.59 -5.79 -10.54
C THR A 94 -11.24 -4.84 -11.69
N TYR A 95 -12.25 -4.37 -12.44
CA TYR A 95 -12.04 -3.41 -13.52
C TYR A 95 -11.75 -1.98 -13.05
N LEU A 96 -12.24 -1.58 -11.88
CA LEU A 96 -11.88 -0.31 -11.26
C LEU A 96 -10.40 -0.26 -10.84
N MET A 97 -9.81 -1.40 -10.45
CA MET A 97 -8.39 -1.46 -10.08
C MET A 97 -7.46 -1.28 -11.28
N LEU A 98 -7.87 -1.64 -12.50
CA LEU A 98 -7.02 -1.58 -13.70
C LEU A 98 -6.47 -0.16 -14.00
N PRO A 99 -7.29 0.90 -14.08
CA PRO A 99 -6.77 2.25 -14.28
C PRO A 99 -5.87 2.69 -13.12
N MET A 100 -6.16 2.29 -11.88
CA MET A 100 -5.28 2.58 -10.74
C MET A 100 -3.91 1.91 -10.87
N VAL A 101 -3.87 0.63 -11.26
CA VAL A 101 -2.62 -0.10 -11.53
C VAL A 101 -1.82 0.60 -12.64
N PHE A 102 -2.51 1.07 -13.68
CA PHE A 102 -1.87 1.80 -14.78
C PHE A 102 -1.24 3.13 -14.33
N VAL A 103 -1.96 3.92 -13.51
CA VAL A 103 -1.42 5.18 -12.94
C VAL A 103 -0.17 4.89 -12.12
N GLU A 104 -0.23 3.90 -11.23
CA GLU A 104 0.86 3.56 -10.34
C GLU A 104 2.08 3.01 -11.08
N ALA A 105 1.88 2.12 -12.06
CA ALA A 105 2.96 1.59 -12.88
C ALA A 105 3.63 2.70 -13.72
N SER A 106 2.83 3.61 -14.28
CA SER A 106 3.34 4.76 -15.03
C SER A 106 4.09 5.73 -14.11
N SER A 107 3.61 5.90 -12.88
CA SER A 107 4.27 6.74 -11.87
C SER A 107 5.62 6.17 -11.44
N LEU A 108 5.67 4.89 -11.09
CA LEU A 108 6.91 4.19 -10.77
C LEU A 108 7.94 4.38 -11.89
N PHE A 109 7.52 4.23 -13.14
CA PHE A 109 8.40 4.43 -14.28
C PHE A 109 8.95 5.87 -14.34
N GLY A 110 8.10 6.87 -14.08
CA GLY A 110 8.55 8.27 -13.92
C GLY A 110 9.60 8.41 -12.81
N TRP A 111 9.31 7.92 -11.59
CA TRP A 111 10.25 7.99 -10.48
C TRP A 111 11.59 7.30 -10.78
N ILE A 112 11.58 6.16 -11.47
CA ILE A 112 12.80 5.50 -11.95
C ILE A 112 13.59 6.43 -12.87
N LEU A 113 12.95 7.03 -13.87
CA LEU A 113 13.63 7.95 -14.78
C LEU A 113 14.22 9.15 -14.04
N ASP A 114 13.48 9.77 -13.11
CA ASP A 114 13.96 10.90 -12.32
C ASP A 114 15.13 10.55 -11.40
N GLY A 115 15.15 9.32 -10.85
CA GLY A 115 16.22 8.86 -9.97
C GLY A 115 17.55 8.64 -10.67
N PHE A 116 17.51 8.16 -11.92
CA PHE A 116 18.72 7.84 -12.69
C PHE A 116 19.13 8.95 -13.66
N ILE A 117 18.20 9.80 -14.12
CA ILE A 117 18.47 10.90 -15.06
C ILE A 117 18.34 12.23 -14.32
N HIS A 118 19.48 12.80 -13.94
CA HIS A 118 19.51 14.09 -13.27
C HIS A 118 18.78 15.17 -14.10
N ARG A 119 17.79 15.85 -13.48
CA ARG A 119 16.98 16.93 -14.08
C ARG A 119 16.04 16.51 -15.22
N PHE A 120 15.61 15.26 -15.30
CA PHE A 120 14.62 14.82 -16.30
C PHE A 120 13.35 15.70 -16.30
N THR A 121 12.80 16.02 -15.12
CA THR A 121 11.67 16.97 -14.96
C THR A 121 11.93 18.40 -15.48
N VAL A 122 13.18 18.88 -15.41
CA VAL A 122 13.55 20.24 -15.87
C VAL A 122 13.74 20.28 -17.39
N LEU A 123 14.16 19.17 -17.99
CA LEU A 123 14.36 19.04 -19.43
C LEU A 123 13.04 18.91 -20.19
N HIS A 124 12.00 18.40 -19.54
CA HIS A 124 10.68 18.17 -20.17
C HIS A 124 9.50 18.83 -19.42
N PRO A 125 9.53 20.16 -19.18
CA PRO A 125 8.54 20.87 -18.35
C PRO A 125 7.14 20.96 -18.99
N LYS A 126 7.04 20.72 -20.31
CA LYS A 126 5.77 20.76 -21.06
C LYS A 126 4.98 19.45 -21.01
N ILE A 127 5.53 18.39 -20.39
CA ILE A 127 4.80 17.14 -20.16
C ILE A 127 3.89 17.36 -18.95
N GLY A 128 2.77 18.04 -19.15
CA GLY A 128 1.72 18.24 -18.12
C GLY A 128 1.07 16.94 -17.65
N TRP A 129 1.43 15.81 -18.25
CA TRP A 129 1.00 14.45 -17.93
C TRP A 129 2.17 13.64 -17.34
N TYR A 130 2.81 14.13 -16.28
CA TYR A 130 3.79 13.32 -15.58
C TYR A 130 3.05 12.38 -14.62
N PRO A 131 3.05 11.05 -14.84
CA PRO A 131 2.27 10.12 -14.02
C PRO A 131 2.63 10.19 -12.53
N SER A 132 3.89 10.51 -12.20
CA SER A 132 4.32 10.73 -10.83
C SER A 132 3.75 11.97 -10.19
N PHE A 133 3.51 13.04 -10.96
CA PHE A 133 2.80 14.21 -10.43
C PHE A 133 1.30 13.93 -10.24
N ILE A 134 0.70 13.08 -11.08
CA ILE A 134 -0.67 12.60 -10.89
C ILE A 134 -0.77 11.75 -9.60
N GLU A 135 0.18 10.85 -9.36
CA GLU A 135 0.27 10.07 -8.12
C GLU A 135 0.37 10.98 -6.90
N VAL A 136 1.28 11.97 -6.92
CA VAL A 136 1.43 12.95 -5.82
C VAL A 136 0.11 13.69 -5.55
N GLN A 137 -0.64 14.05 -6.59
CA GLN A 137 -1.94 14.70 -6.42
C GLN A 137 -2.96 13.76 -5.76
N PHE A 138 -3.08 12.51 -6.25
CA PHE A 138 -3.96 11.52 -5.62
C PHE A 138 -3.57 11.25 -4.17
N PHE A 139 -2.27 11.10 -3.90
CA PHE A 139 -1.76 10.90 -2.56
C PHE A 139 -2.22 12.01 -1.63
N ASN A 140 -2.02 13.27 -2.00
CA ASN A 140 -2.44 14.41 -1.18
C ASN A 140 -3.96 14.50 -0.98
N VAL A 141 -4.74 14.10 -1.98
CA VAL A 141 -6.21 14.07 -1.87
C VAL A 141 -6.69 12.97 -0.92
N PHE A 142 -6.11 11.77 -1.02
CA PHE A 142 -6.53 10.64 -0.21
C PHE A 142 -5.87 10.60 1.17
N TYR A 143 -4.74 11.29 1.36
CA TYR A 143 -3.96 11.33 2.60
C TYR A 143 -4.81 11.46 3.86
N PRO A 144 -5.76 12.41 3.96
CA PRO A 144 -6.53 12.61 5.19
C PRO A 144 -7.44 11.42 5.54
N ILE A 145 -7.77 10.57 4.56
CA ILE A 145 -8.76 9.49 4.66
C ILE A 145 -8.09 8.11 4.69
N LEU A 146 -6.84 7.99 4.21
CA LEU A 146 -6.12 6.71 4.12
C LEU A 146 -5.92 6.02 5.48
N ALA A 147 -5.56 6.77 6.52
CA ALA A 147 -5.39 6.19 7.87
C ALA A 147 -6.72 5.65 8.45
N PRO A 148 -7.83 6.43 8.46
CA PRO A 148 -9.14 5.90 8.82
C PRO A 148 -9.58 4.69 8.00
N LEU A 149 -9.35 4.68 6.69
CA LEU A 149 -9.70 3.54 5.83
C LEU A 149 -8.87 2.31 6.14
N THR A 150 -7.58 2.47 6.43
CA THR A 150 -6.71 1.36 6.84
C THR A 150 -7.18 0.76 8.16
N LEU A 151 -7.54 1.60 9.14
CA LEU A 151 -8.13 1.16 10.40
C LEU A 151 -9.46 0.42 10.17
N LEU A 152 -10.36 0.99 9.38
CA LEU A 152 -11.64 0.37 9.04
C LEU A 152 -11.45 -0.98 8.35
N ALA A 153 -10.46 -1.10 7.46
CA ALA A 153 -10.11 -2.36 6.81
C ALA A 153 -9.57 -3.40 7.81
N LEU A 154 -8.66 -3.00 8.71
CA LEU A 154 -8.10 -3.89 9.75
C LEU A 154 -9.18 -4.36 10.73
N PHE A 155 -10.14 -3.50 11.05
CA PHE A 155 -11.28 -3.80 11.93
C PHE A 155 -12.54 -4.25 11.18
N SER A 156 -12.43 -4.57 9.88
CA SER A 156 -13.57 -5.04 9.09
C SER A 156 -14.18 -6.35 9.61
N PHE A 157 -13.43 -7.14 10.38
CA PHE A 157 -13.99 -8.31 11.09
C PHE A 157 -15.01 -7.92 12.17
N ILE A 158 -14.88 -6.74 12.78
CA ILE A 158 -15.89 -6.18 13.70
C ILE A 158 -17.14 -5.83 12.90
N LEU A 159 -16.96 -5.24 11.71
CA LEU A 159 -18.08 -4.97 10.79
C LEU A 159 -18.77 -6.28 10.37
N LYS A 160 -18.03 -7.38 10.23
CA LYS A 160 -18.59 -8.71 9.94
C LYS A 160 -19.54 -9.22 11.03
N LEU A 161 -19.37 -8.82 12.30
CA LEU A 161 -20.34 -9.14 13.36
C LEU A 161 -21.68 -8.41 13.13
N GLY A 162 -21.65 -7.18 12.61
CA GLY A 162 -22.85 -6.39 12.27
C GLY A 162 -23.46 -6.71 10.90
N PHE A 163 -22.66 -7.22 9.96
CA PHE A 163 -23.04 -7.49 8.57
C PHE A 163 -22.93 -8.97 8.20
N SER A 164 -23.03 -9.88 9.17
CA SER A 164 -22.92 -11.33 8.97
C SER A 164 -23.94 -11.87 7.94
N PHE A 165 -25.06 -11.17 7.75
CA PHE A 165 -26.09 -11.45 6.75
C PHE A 165 -25.65 -11.22 5.29
N LEU A 166 -24.55 -10.49 5.04
CA LEU A 166 -23.97 -10.29 3.70
C LEU A 166 -22.84 -11.28 3.38
N SER A 167 -22.42 -12.10 4.36
CA SER A 167 -21.28 -13.00 4.26
C SER A 167 -21.69 -14.37 3.69
N GLU A 168 -22.23 -14.42 2.47
CA GLU A 168 -22.21 -15.67 1.71
C GLU A 168 -20.81 -15.92 1.14
N LYS A 169 -20.46 -17.20 0.98
CA LYS A 169 -19.13 -17.60 0.51
C LYS A 169 -18.96 -17.20 -0.96
N VAL A 170 -18.19 -16.13 -1.17
CA VAL A 170 -17.69 -15.72 -2.49
C VAL A 170 -16.97 -16.90 -3.16
N SER A 171 -17.66 -17.64 -4.02
CA SER A 171 -17.03 -18.62 -4.90
C SER A 171 -16.47 -17.87 -6.09
N GLN A 172 -15.18 -17.59 -6.07
CA GLN A 172 -14.52 -16.90 -7.17
C GLN A 172 -14.34 -17.87 -8.34
N GLU A 173 -14.86 -17.48 -9.49
CA GLU A 173 -14.42 -18.04 -10.77
C GLU A 173 -13.11 -17.33 -11.15
N ASN A 174 -12.11 -18.12 -11.56
CA ASN A 174 -10.85 -17.60 -12.08
C ASN A 174 -11.13 -16.64 -13.23
N PHE A 175 -10.90 -15.35 -12.98
CA PHE A 175 -10.85 -14.34 -14.04
C PHE A 175 -9.78 -14.72 -15.07
N PHE A 176 -9.88 -14.17 -16.27
CA PHE A 176 -8.99 -14.41 -17.42
C PHE A 176 -7.49 -14.25 -17.13
N PHE A 177 -7.12 -13.61 -16.02
CA PHE A 177 -5.75 -13.44 -15.59
C PHE A 177 -5.21 -14.71 -14.96
N SER A 178 -4.26 -15.32 -15.67
CA SER A 178 -3.57 -16.52 -15.24
C SER A 178 -2.83 -16.33 -13.91
N ASN A 179 -2.55 -17.42 -13.21
CA ASN A 179 -1.64 -17.44 -12.05
C ASN A 179 -0.26 -16.84 -12.37
N LEU A 180 0.15 -16.86 -13.65
CA LEU A 180 1.40 -16.23 -14.10
C LEU A 180 1.34 -14.70 -13.95
N THR A 181 0.21 -14.07 -14.28
CA THR A 181 0.01 -12.62 -14.12
C THR A 181 0.13 -12.20 -12.66
N SER A 182 -0.47 -12.96 -11.74
CA SER A 182 -0.35 -12.70 -10.30
C SER A 182 1.10 -12.80 -9.80
N LYS A 183 1.82 -13.84 -10.21
CA LYS A 183 3.23 -14.03 -9.84
C LYS A 183 4.12 -12.93 -10.42
N PHE A 184 3.85 -12.51 -11.66
CA PHE A 184 4.54 -11.39 -12.29
C PHE A 184 4.27 -10.09 -11.54
N LEU A 185 3.01 -9.79 -11.21
CA LEU A 185 2.65 -8.64 -10.39
C LEU A 185 3.36 -8.68 -9.04
N LEU A 186 3.38 -9.82 -8.35
CA LEU A 186 4.12 -9.98 -7.09
C LEU A 186 5.61 -9.67 -7.26
N PHE A 187 6.25 -10.21 -8.31
CA PHE A 187 7.65 -9.94 -8.59
C PHE A 187 7.91 -8.45 -8.81
N ILE A 188 7.10 -7.79 -9.64
CA ILE A 188 7.17 -6.34 -9.86
C ILE A 188 6.91 -5.57 -8.55
N SER A 189 6.00 -6.03 -7.70
CA SER A 189 5.69 -5.41 -6.40
C SER A 189 6.87 -5.46 -5.45
N VAL A 190 7.61 -6.58 -5.41
CA VAL A 190 8.82 -6.73 -4.61
C VAL A 190 9.90 -5.78 -5.11
N LEU A 191 10.12 -5.72 -6.42
CA LEU A 191 11.07 -4.77 -7.02
C LEU A 191 10.67 -3.31 -6.77
N ALA A 192 9.38 -3.00 -6.88
CA ALA A 192 8.85 -1.67 -6.61
C ALA A 192 9.04 -1.29 -5.13
N GLY A 193 8.66 -2.15 -4.19
CA GLY A 193 8.84 -1.90 -2.76
C GLY A 193 10.32 -1.73 -2.38
N PHE A 194 11.21 -2.53 -3.00
CA PHE A 194 12.64 -2.32 -2.88
C PHE A 194 13.05 -0.93 -3.39
N PHE A 195 12.66 -0.61 -4.63
CA PHE A 195 13.06 0.64 -5.29
C PHE A 195 12.55 1.88 -4.56
N VAL A 196 11.29 1.90 -4.14
CA VAL A 196 10.67 3.04 -3.44
C VAL A 196 11.45 3.39 -2.16
N CYS A 197 11.86 2.38 -1.39
CA CYS A 197 12.64 2.60 -0.17
C CYS A 197 14.13 2.86 -0.41
N PHE A 198 14.67 2.33 -1.51
CA PHE A 198 16.05 2.58 -1.91
C PHE A 198 16.22 3.96 -2.57
N TYR A 199 15.18 4.50 -3.20
CA TYR A 199 15.22 5.74 -3.98
C TYR A 199 15.78 6.94 -3.20
N PRO A 200 15.37 7.23 -1.95
CA PRO A 200 15.94 8.34 -1.18
C PRO A 200 17.41 8.14 -0.78
N LEU A 201 17.95 6.93 -0.90
CA LEU A 201 19.35 6.62 -0.61
C LEU A 201 20.27 6.82 -1.82
N LEU A 202 19.70 6.96 -3.03
CA LEU A 202 20.47 7.18 -4.24
C LEU A 202 21.29 8.49 -4.14
N PRO A 203 22.58 8.49 -4.49
CA PRO A 203 23.41 9.71 -4.45
C PRO A 203 22.87 10.86 -5.33
N ALA A 204 22.14 10.55 -6.40
CA ALA A 204 21.48 11.55 -7.24
C ALA A 204 20.36 12.30 -6.51
N VAL A 205 19.68 11.63 -5.57
CA VAL A 205 18.56 12.17 -4.78
C VAL A 205 19.06 12.73 -3.45
N ASN A 206 19.99 12.04 -2.79
CA ASN A 206 20.60 12.42 -1.51
C ASN A 206 22.13 12.52 -1.63
N PRO A 207 22.65 13.56 -2.31
CA PRO A 207 24.09 13.73 -2.53
C PRO A 207 24.86 13.96 -1.24
N LYS A 208 24.20 14.49 -0.20
CA LYS A 208 24.80 14.76 1.11
C LYS A 208 24.74 13.56 2.07
N GLN A 209 24.14 12.44 1.65
CA GLN A 209 23.97 11.23 2.48
C GLN A 209 23.33 11.55 3.84
N ILE A 210 22.36 12.47 3.84
CA ILE A 210 21.63 12.86 5.04
C ILE A 210 20.84 11.64 5.52
N VAL A 211 20.90 11.40 6.84
CA VAL A 211 20.10 10.36 7.48
C VAL A 211 18.66 10.85 7.58
N PHE A 212 17.73 10.12 6.97
CA PHE A 212 16.30 10.41 7.00
C PHE A 212 15.60 9.51 8.01
N GLY A 213 14.58 10.06 8.68
CA GLY A 213 13.79 9.35 9.67
C GLY A 213 14.10 9.76 11.10
N ALA A 214 13.06 10.17 11.84
CA ALA A 214 13.18 10.68 13.20
C ALA A 214 13.67 9.60 14.18
N ASP A 215 13.31 8.34 13.94
CA ASP A 215 13.63 7.24 14.85
C ASP A 215 14.99 6.57 14.57
N ILE A 216 15.70 6.93 13.49
CA ILE A 216 17.02 6.31 13.20
C ILE A 216 18.04 6.54 14.32
N PRO A 217 18.23 7.76 14.87
CA PRO A 217 19.20 7.96 15.94
C PRO A 217 18.88 7.15 17.21
N PRO A 218 17.63 7.12 17.73
CA PRO A 218 17.27 6.21 18.82
C PRO A 218 17.54 4.74 18.53
N TYR A 219 17.23 4.24 17.32
CA TYR A 219 17.57 2.86 16.94
C TYR A 219 19.07 2.61 16.98
N ARG A 220 19.88 3.55 16.47
CA ARG A 220 21.33 3.46 16.47
C ARG A 220 21.89 3.35 17.88
N ASP A 221 21.45 4.20 18.80
CA ASP A 221 21.93 4.21 20.19
C ASP A 221 21.65 2.88 20.90
N VAL A 222 20.49 2.27 20.64
CA VAL A 222 20.12 0.96 21.20
C VAL A 222 21.01 -0.15 20.64
N ILE A 223 21.27 -0.12 19.34
CA ILE A 223 22.11 -1.12 18.68
C ILE A 223 23.58 -1.00 19.11
N GLU A 224 24.13 0.22 19.21
CA GLU A 224 25.49 0.44 19.73
C GLU A 224 25.64 -0.06 21.17
N LYS A 225 24.61 0.10 22.00
CA LYS A 225 24.55 -0.48 23.36
C LYS A 225 24.45 -2.01 23.33
N LEU A 226 23.66 -2.58 22.42
CA LEU A 226 23.57 -4.04 22.25
C LEU A 226 24.92 -4.66 21.89
N PHE A 227 25.69 -4.03 21.00
CA PHE A 227 27.02 -4.50 20.63
C PHE A 227 28.08 -4.29 21.71
N SER A 228 27.97 -3.24 22.53
CA SER A 228 28.94 -2.97 23.60
C SER A 228 28.70 -3.77 24.88
N LEU A 229 27.44 -3.93 25.30
CA LEU A 229 27.07 -4.66 26.51
C LEU A 229 26.81 -6.14 26.25
N GLY A 230 26.46 -6.51 25.02
CA GLY A 230 25.91 -7.81 24.69
C GLY A 230 24.40 -7.90 24.91
N TYR A 231 23.76 -8.82 24.20
CA TYR A 231 22.30 -8.92 24.14
C TYR A 231 21.66 -9.22 25.51
N LEU A 232 22.21 -10.18 26.27
CA LEU A 232 21.65 -10.59 27.57
C LEU A 232 21.74 -9.50 28.63
N ASP A 233 22.81 -8.70 28.62
CA ASP A 233 22.97 -7.61 29.58
C ASP A 233 22.13 -6.39 29.20
N MET A 234 21.88 -6.17 27.91
CA MET A 234 20.92 -5.16 27.46
C MET A 234 19.51 -5.39 28.01
N LEU A 235 19.06 -6.66 28.13
CA LEU A 235 17.76 -7.00 28.74
C LEU A 235 17.62 -6.50 30.19
N LYS A 236 18.74 -6.42 30.91
CA LYS A 236 18.77 -5.94 32.30
C LYS A 236 18.72 -4.42 32.40
N THR A 237 19.06 -3.70 31.32
CA THR A 237 19.04 -2.24 31.32
C THR A 237 17.61 -1.68 31.36
N PRO A 238 17.37 -0.54 32.04
CA PRO A 238 16.07 0.11 32.08
C PRO A 238 15.86 1.02 30.83
N ASN A 239 16.11 0.48 29.63
CA ASN A 239 15.86 1.20 28.38
C ASN A 239 14.44 0.91 27.87
N ALA A 240 13.52 1.85 28.07
CA ALA A 240 12.12 1.71 27.67
C ALA A 240 11.97 1.50 26.15
N PHE A 241 12.66 2.32 25.35
CA PHE A 241 12.61 2.24 23.88
C PHE A 241 13.01 0.85 23.37
N PHE A 242 14.05 0.24 23.96
CA PHE A 242 14.44 -1.13 23.65
C PHE A 242 13.40 -2.17 24.07
N ARG A 243 12.89 -2.08 25.30
CA ARG A 243 11.96 -3.07 25.87
C ARG A 243 10.61 -3.11 25.15
N GLU A 244 10.09 -1.95 24.79
CA GLU A 244 8.80 -1.80 24.08
C GLU A 244 8.85 -2.30 22.63
N ARG A 245 10.06 -2.43 22.06
CA ARG A 245 10.31 -2.81 20.66
C ARG A 245 11.28 -3.98 20.57
N ILE A 246 11.35 -4.82 21.60
CA ILE A 246 12.39 -5.83 21.76
C ILE A 246 12.47 -6.79 20.58
N VAL A 247 11.32 -7.20 20.04
CA VAL A 247 11.22 -8.09 18.88
C VAL A 247 11.86 -7.43 17.65
N TYR A 248 11.51 -6.16 17.42
CA TYR A 248 12.04 -5.40 16.30
C TYR A 248 13.56 -5.15 16.43
N HIS A 249 14.04 -4.79 17.62
CA HIS A 249 15.49 -4.63 17.83
C HIS A 249 16.26 -5.93 17.70
N THR A 250 15.65 -7.06 18.08
CA THR A 250 16.24 -8.38 17.84
C THR A 250 16.36 -8.66 16.35
N PHE A 251 15.30 -8.36 15.58
CA PHE A 251 15.33 -8.43 14.12
C PHE A 251 16.41 -7.53 13.50
N GLN A 252 16.52 -6.27 13.93
CA GLN A 252 17.58 -5.35 13.49
C GLN A 252 18.98 -5.88 13.81
N TYR A 253 19.18 -6.36 15.04
CA TYR A 253 20.46 -6.90 15.48
C TYR A 253 20.92 -8.06 14.59
N LEU A 254 20.01 -8.98 14.25
CA LEU A 254 20.28 -10.09 13.33
C LEU A 254 20.63 -9.61 11.92
N ILE A 255 19.94 -8.59 11.38
CA ILE A 255 20.29 -8.03 10.07
C ILE A 255 21.71 -7.45 10.08
N ILE A 256 22.06 -6.70 11.13
CA ILE A 256 23.36 -6.05 11.24
C ILE A 256 24.48 -7.08 11.36
N LEU A 257 24.26 -8.18 12.08
CA LEU A 257 25.22 -9.29 12.14
C LEU A 257 25.49 -9.94 10.78
N LEU A 258 24.51 -9.92 9.87
CA LEU A 258 24.60 -10.54 8.55
C LEU A 258 25.07 -9.57 7.46
N THR A 259 25.18 -8.26 7.76
CA THR A 259 25.45 -7.22 6.76
C THR A 259 26.82 -6.58 7.01
N PRO A 260 27.75 -6.62 6.05
CA PRO A 260 29.07 -5.97 6.17
C PRO A 260 28.98 -4.46 5.88
N ALA A 261 28.10 -3.74 6.58
CA ALA A 261 27.90 -2.30 6.43
C ALA A 261 27.91 -1.60 7.80
N SER A 262 27.99 -0.27 7.80
CA SER A 262 27.87 0.49 9.05
C SER A 262 26.47 0.33 9.66
N ILE A 263 26.35 0.51 10.98
CA ILE A 263 25.06 0.45 11.70
C ILE A 263 24.06 1.41 11.05
N THR A 264 24.44 2.67 10.84
CA THR A 264 23.57 3.70 10.24
C THR A 264 23.08 3.31 8.85
N GLN A 265 23.97 2.83 7.97
CA GLN A 265 23.58 2.39 6.63
C GLN A 265 22.62 1.21 6.72
N THR A 266 22.92 0.22 7.55
CA THR A 266 22.06 -0.96 7.73
C THR A 266 20.66 -0.56 8.22
N LEU A 267 20.57 0.39 9.15
CA LEU A 267 19.29 0.94 9.60
C LEU A 267 18.51 1.60 8.46
N GLN A 268 19.16 2.42 7.64
CA GLN A 268 18.51 3.03 6.47
C GLN A 268 18.01 1.99 5.46
N PHE A 269 18.82 0.96 5.19
CA PHE A 269 18.46 -0.16 4.31
C PHE A 269 17.38 -1.07 4.90
N THR A 270 17.17 -1.06 6.22
CA THR A 270 16.14 -1.89 6.87
C THR A 270 14.75 -1.58 6.34
N SER A 271 14.47 -0.32 5.96
CA SER A 271 13.21 0.06 5.29
C SER A 271 12.93 -0.75 4.02
N THR A 272 13.97 -1.06 3.25
CA THR A 272 13.88 -1.83 2.00
C THR A 272 13.51 -3.28 2.27
N ILE A 273 14.10 -3.88 3.32
CA ILE A 273 13.75 -5.23 3.77
C ILE A 273 12.31 -5.27 4.26
N LEU A 274 11.89 -4.29 5.07
CA LEU A 274 10.53 -4.21 5.60
C LEU A 274 9.48 -4.02 4.51
N ALA A 275 9.76 -3.23 3.48
CA ALA A 275 8.86 -3.05 2.34
C ALA A 275 8.64 -4.38 1.60
N VAL A 276 9.71 -5.11 1.32
CA VAL A 276 9.61 -6.43 0.67
C VAL A 276 8.82 -7.42 1.54
N LEU A 277 9.12 -7.47 2.84
CA LEU A 277 8.39 -8.33 3.78
C LEU A 277 6.90 -7.96 3.86
N LEU A 278 6.56 -6.66 3.87
CA LEU A 278 5.17 -6.20 3.88
C LEU A 278 4.44 -6.60 2.60
N VAL A 279 5.03 -6.40 1.43
CA VAL A 279 4.46 -6.81 0.13
C VAL A 279 4.17 -8.31 0.13
N LEU A 280 5.11 -9.14 0.59
CA LEU A 280 4.95 -10.59 0.68
C LEU A 280 3.86 -10.99 1.68
N ALA A 281 3.82 -10.34 2.84
CA ALA A 281 2.82 -10.61 3.88
C ALA A 281 1.40 -10.26 3.42
N VAL A 282 1.21 -9.11 2.76
CA VAL A 282 -0.09 -8.71 2.19
C VAL A 282 -0.50 -9.65 1.07
N TYR A 283 0.42 -10.01 0.16
CA TYR A 283 0.14 -11.00 -0.89
C TYR A 283 -0.36 -12.31 -0.28
N PHE A 284 0.35 -12.83 0.72
CA PHE A 284 -0.02 -14.07 1.41
C PHE A 284 -1.40 -13.96 2.05
N PHE A 285 -1.64 -12.93 2.85
CA PHE A 285 -2.93 -12.71 3.53
C PHE A 285 -4.09 -12.64 2.54
N VAL A 286 -3.97 -11.81 1.50
CA VAL A 286 -5.03 -11.61 0.51
C VAL A 286 -5.23 -12.87 -0.32
N ARG A 287 -4.16 -13.59 -0.68
CA ARG A 287 -4.28 -14.85 -1.42
C ARG A 287 -5.06 -15.88 -0.62
N VAL A 288 -4.79 -16.01 0.67
CA VAL A 288 -5.53 -16.92 1.56
C VAL A 288 -6.97 -16.46 1.74
N GLY A 289 -7.20 -15.17 2.05
CA GLY A 289 -8.52 -14.66 2.41
C GLY A 289 -9.46 -14.47 1.22
N ALA A 290 -8.95 -13.87 0.14
CA ALA A 290 -9.74 -13.60 -1.06
C ALA A 290 -9.85 -14.83 -1.97
N LYS A 291 -8.89 -15.78 -1.91
CA LYS A 291 -8.81 -16.95 -2.83
C LYS A 291 -8.65 -16.59 -4.31
N SER A 292 -8.21 -15.37 -4.62
CA SER A 292 -7.88 -14.91 -5.97
C SER A 292 -6.41 -14.53 -6.02
N ASP A 293 -5.67 -15.22 -6.88
CA ASP A 293 -4.27 -14.92 -7.14
C ASP A 293 -4.12 -13.50 -7.74
N PHE A 294 -5.00 -13.09 -8.65
CA PHE A 294 -4.95 -11.75 -9.26
C PHE A 294 -5.17 -10.64 -8.23
N THR A 295 -6.16 -10.79 -7.36
CA THR A 295 -6.46 -9.83 -6.29
C THR A 295 -5.28 -9.73 -5.32
N ALA A 296 -4.66 -10.85 -4.97
CA ALA A 296 -3.45 -10.85 -4.15
C ALA A 296 -2.29 -10.12 -4.83
N GLY A 297 -2.09 -10.35 -6.14
CA GLY A 297 -1.07 -9.66 -6.94
C GLY A 297 -1.28 -8.14 -6.97
N CYS A 298 -2.51 -7.68 -7.20
CA CYS A 298 -2.85 -6.26 -7.14
C CYS A 298 -2.64 -5.68 -5.73
N SER A 299 -3.09 -6.37 -4.68
CA SER A 299 -2.88 -5.91 -3.31
C SER A 299 -1.41 -5.79 -2.95
N ALA A 300 -0.58 -6.73 -3.38
CA ALA A 300 0.88 -6.67 -3.23
C ALA A 300 1.46 -5.44 -3.94
N PHE A 301 0.99 -5.17 -5.16
CA PHE A 301 1.44 -4.04 -5.98
C PHE A 301 1.11 -2.71 -5.31
N PHE A 302 -0.14 -2.49 -4.90
CA PHE A 302 -0.53 -1.27 -4.18
C PHE A 302 0.13 -1.16 -2.80
N THR A 303 0.49 -2.28 -2.17
CA THR A 303 1.21 -2.25 -0.88
C THR A 303 2.56 -1.57 -1.02
N ALA A 304 3.28 -1.80 -2.13
CA ALA A 304 4.59 -1.20 -2.38
C ALA A 304 4.58 0.34 -2.40
N PHE A 305 3.43 0.95 -2.73
CA PHE A 305 3.22 2.40 -2.80
C PHE A 305 2.28 2.91 -1.70
N SER A 306 1.94 2.04 -0.75
CA SER A 306 0.94 2.38 0.26
C SER A 306 1.44 3.48 1.20
N PHE A 307 0.48 4.21 1.78
CA PHE A 307 0.76 5.18 2.84
C PHE A 307 1.64 4.61 3.95
N ASN A 308 1.47 3.34 4.34
CA ASN A 308 2.28 2.71 5.38
C ASN A 308 3.76 2.62 4.99
N VAL A 309 4.06 2.35 3.71
CA VAL A 309 5.44 2.32 3.20
C VAL A 309 6.02 3.73 3.19
N LEU A 310 5.30 4.71 2.66
CA LEU A 310 5.81 6.07 2.55
C LEU A 310 5.98 6.75 3.93
N ALA A 311 4.98 6.65 4.81
CA ALA A 311 5.07 7.15 6.18
C ALA A 311 6.14 6.39 6.98
N GLY A 312 6.21 5.07 6.79
CA GLY A 312 7.24 4.21 7.36
C GLY A 312 8.66 4.65 7.00
N LEU A 313 8.87 4.97 5.73
CA LEU A 313 10.14 5.45 5.19
C LEU A 313 10.51 6.85 5.69
N ILE A 314 9.58 7.81 5.60
CA ILE A 314 9.83 9.23 5.95
C ILE A 314 10.09 9.39 7.45
N SER A 315 9.31 8.72 8.30
CA SER A 315 9.42 8.85 9.75
C SER A 315 10.39 7.84 10.38
N ALA A 316 10.82 6.82 9.63
CA ALA A 316 11.58 5.66 10.12
C ALA A 316 10.93 4.89 11.29
N ILE A 317 9.60 4.85 11.34
CA ILE A 317 8.78 4.11 12.33
C ILE A 317 8.81 2.58 12.09
N TYR A 318 10.01 2.02 11.98
CA TYR A 318 10.23 0.68 11.48
C TYR A 318 9.72 -0.43 12.39
N SER A 319 9.68 -0.22 13.70
CA SER A 319 9.05 -1.15 14.65
C SER A 319 7.55 -1.34 14.36
N ASN A 320 6.82 -0.25 14.16
CA ASN A 320 5.39 -0.28 13.80
C ASN A 320 5.18 -0.95 12.44
N TRP A 321 6.06 -0.65 11.48
CA TRP A 321 6.01 -1.27 10.16
C TRP A 321 6.28 -2.78 10.24
N PHE A 322 7.26 -3.21 11.03
CA PHE A 322 7.53 -4.62 11.29
C PHE A 322 6.33 -5.31 11.96
N ALA A 323 5.72 -4.67 12.96
CA ALA A 323 4.51 -5.17 13.60
C ALA A 323 3.36 -5.34 12.60
N LEU A 324 3.21 -4.42 11.64
CA LEU A 324 2.22 -4.53 10.57
C LEU A 324 2.47 -5.76 9.67
N VAL A 325 3.73 -6.08 9.36
CA VAL A 325 4.10 -7.33 8.66
C VAL A 325 3.62 -8.53 9.45
N GLU A 326 3.91 -8.58 10.75
CA GLU A 326 3.49 -9.68 11.63
C GLU A 326 1.95 -9.82 11.67
N VAL A 327 1.20 -8.71 11.72
CA VAL A 327 -0.26 -8.70 11.68
C VAL A 327 -0.79 -9.36 10.40
N TYR A 328 -0.26 -9.03 9.23
CA TYR A 328 -0.72 -9.64 7.98
C TYR A 328 -0.40 -11.14 7.91
N ILE A 329 0.79 -11.56 8.36
CA ILE A 329 1.14 -12.98 8.44
C ILE A 329 0.23 -13.70 9.43
N PHE A 330 0.00 -13.12 10.61
CA PHE A 330 -0.93 -13.62 11.62
C PHE A 330 -2.33 -13.84 11.03
N LEU A 331 -2.88 -12.84 10.35
CA LEU A 331 -4.21 -12.90 9.75
C LEU A 331 -4.30 -14.00 8.68
N GLY A 332 -3.28 -14.12 7.82
CA GLY A 332 -3.23 -15.18 6.81
C GLY A 332 -3.16 -16.58 7.42
N LEU A 333 -2.33 -16.78 8.45
CA LEU A 333 -2.23 -18.06 9.16
C LEU A 333 -3.51 -18.39 9.94
N TYR A 334 -4.13 -17.40 10.57
CA TYR A 334 -5.41 -17.56 11.25
C TYR A 334 -6.49 -18.06 10.30
N LEU A 335 -6.62 -17.44 9.12
CA LEU A 335 -7.56 -17.88 8.09
C LEU A 335 -7.28 -19.31 7.62
N LEU A 336 -6.00 -19.67 7.42
CA LEU A 336 -5.62 -21.05 7.09
C LEU A 336 -5.97 -22.04 8.20
N ALA A 337 -5.79 -21.67 9.47
CA ALA A 337 -6.12 -22.50 10.62
C ALA A 337 -7.63 -22.79 10.67
N VAL A 338 -8.44 -21.75 10.51
CA VAL A 338 -9.92 -21.84 10.49
C VAL A 338 -10.41 -22.67 9.32
N GLU A 339 -9.86 -22.46 8.12
CA GLU A 339 -10.31 -23.16 6.91
C GLU A 339 -9.87 -24.64 6.89
N LYS A 340 -8.59 -24.91 7.15
CA LYS A 340 -8.02 -26.26 7.06
C LYS A 340 -8.23 -27.08 8.33
N ARG A 341 -8.75 -26.48 9.41
CA ARG A 341 -8.90 -27.08 10.74
C ARG A 341 -7.59 -27.71 11.26
N LYS A 342 -6.44 -27.12 10.91
CA LYS A 342 -5.12 -27.60 11.34
C LYS A 342 -4.61 -26.78 12.52
N ASN A 343 -4.47 -27.43 13.67
CA ASN A 343 -4.03 -26.80 14.91
C ASN A 343 -2.64 -26.16 14.83
N PHE A 344 -1.74 -26.70 13.98
CA PHE A 344 -0.40 -26.15 13.77
C PHE A 344 -0.41 -24.68 13.31
N PHE A 345 -1.27 -24.34 12.33
CA PHE A 345 -1.38 -22.95 11.87
C PHE A 345 -1.99 -22.03 12.95
N GLY A 346 -2.91 -22.57 13.76
CA GLY A 346 -3.49 -21.86 14.90
C GLY A 346 -2.44 -21.54 15.97
N PHE A 347 -1.59 -22.52 16.31
CA PHE A 347 -0.50 -22.34 17.25
C PHE A 347 0.49 -21.26 16.78
N ILE A 348 0.98 -21.34 15.54
CA ILE A 348 1.89 -20.31 14.99
C ILE A 348 1.23 -18.94 14.99
N SER A 349 -0.05 -18.86 14.62
CA SER A 349 -0.82 -17.62 14.64
C SER A 349 -0.87 -17.00 16.05
N ILE A 350 -1.11 -17.81 17.09
CA ILE A 350 -1.08 -17.33 18.49
C ILE A 350 0.31 -16.82 18.87
N CYS A 351 1.37 -17.55 18.54
CA CYS A 351 2.75 -17.12 18.82
C CYS A 351 3.07 -15.78 18.14
N LEU A 352 2.70 -15.61 16.88
CA LEU A 352 2.88 -14.34 16.16
C LEU A 352 2.07 -13.21 16.79
N ARG A 353 0.84 -13.48 17.24
CA ARG A 353 0.02 -12.48 17.93
C ARG A 353 0.68 -11.98 19.21
N LEU A 354 1.30 -12.88 19.97
CA LEU A 354 2.05 -12.51 21.18
C LEU A 354 3.27 -11.66 20.81
N ASN A 355 4.05 -12.04 19.78
CA ASN A 355 5.17 -11.23 19.31
C ASN A 355 4.74 -9.83 18.89
N THR A 356 3.64 -9.71 18.15
CA THR A 356 3.11 -8.40 17.71
C THR A 356 2.79 -7.49 18.90
N LEU A 357 2.28 -8.02 20.02
CA LEU A 357 2.01 -7.20 21.21
C LEU A 357 3.30 -6.58 21.78
N TYR A 358 4.43 -7.28 21.67
CA TYR A 358 5.76 -6.78 22.04
C TYR A 358 6.44 -5.94 20.95
N SER A 359 5.87 -5.88 19.74
CA SER A 359 6.32 -5.01 18.65
C SER A 359 5.55 -3.68 18.59
N LEU A 360 4.32 -3.64 19.12
CA LEU A 360 3.30 -2.60 18.87
C LEU A 360 2.93 -1.80 20.14
N MET A 361 3.80 -1.77 21.15
CA MET A 361 3.49 -1.18 22.45
C MET A 361 3.49 0.36 22.48
N ASP A 362 3.49 1.03 21.32
CA ASP A 362 3.21 2.46 21.18
C ASP A 362 1.92 2.72 20.41
N LEU A 363 0.79 2.66 21.13
CA LEU A 363 -0.51 3.13 20.66
C LEU A 363 -0.57 4.67 20.48
N GLU A 364 0.47 5.40 20.89
CA GLU A 364 0.61 6.84 20.63
C GLU A 364 0.78 7.18 19.15
N PHE A 365 1.08 6.19 18.30
CA PHE A 365 1.29 6.35 16.86
C PHE A 365 0.19 7.14 16.13
N TYR A 366 -1.09 6.86 16.42
CA TYR A 366 -2.20 7.58 15.77
C TYR A 366 -2.42 8.98 16.35
N HIS A 367 -2.04 9.22 17.61
CA HIS A 367 -2.19 10.51 18.28
C HIS A 367 -1.02 11.47 17.98
N GLY A 368 0.19 10.93 17.88
CA GLY A 368 1.44 11.65 17.63
C GLY A 368 1.61 12.10 16.19
N CYS A 369 1.31 11.24 15.20
CA CYS A 369 1.28 11.65 13.79
C CYS A 369 0.24 12.76 13.55
N PHE A 370 -0.91 12.72 14.24
CA PHE A 370 -1.89 13.82 14.20
C PHE A 370 -1.31 15.12 14.79
N ARG A 371 -0.59 15.07 15.92
CA ARG A 371 0.01 16.28 16.53
C ARG A 371 1.17 16.88 15.72
N LEU A 372 2.07 16.05 15.19
CA LEU A 372 3.23 16.53 14.43
C LEU A 372 2.82 17.15 13.08
N ILE A 373 1.74 16.66 12.46
CA ILE A 373 1.24 17.19 11.19
C ILE A 373 0.50 18.52 11.39
N PHE A 374 -0.27 18.67 12.48
CA PHE A 374 -0.96 19.93 12.80
C PHE A 374 -0.07 20.99 13.46
N SER A 375 1.10 20.63 13.98
CA SER A 375 2.08 21.60 14.52
C SER A 375 2.92 22.29 13.45
N SER A 376 2.89 21.83 12.18
CA SER A 376 3.62 22.49 11.07
C SER A 376 2.96 23.78 10.56
N LYS A 377 1.85 24.22 11.16
CA LYS A 377 1.27 25.56 10.89
C LYS A 377 2.07 26.73 11.50
N HIS A 378 3.19 26.46 12.18
CA HIS A 378 4.06 27.49 12.75
C HIS A 378 5.56 27.22 12.56
N MET A 379 5.99 26.88 11.33
CA MET A 379 7.37 27.07 10.89
C MET A 379 7.42 27.65 9.48
#